data_AF-A0A2D5P9R9-F1
#
_entry.id   AF-A0A2D5P9R9-F1
#
_cell.length_a   1.000
_cell.length_b   1.000
_cell.length_c   1.000
_cell.angle_alpha   90.00
_cell.angle_beta   90.00
_cell.angle_gamma   90.00
#
_symmetry.space_group_name_H-M   'P 1'
#
loop_
_entity.id
_entity.type
_entity.pdbx_description
1 polymer ?
#
loop_
_entity_poly.entity_id
_entity_poly.type
_entity_poly.pdbx_seq_one_letter_code
_entity_poly.pdbx_strand_id
1 'polypeptide(L)'
;MGLGRRYSCYVLKCENDKFYIGSTETSKIQERFQKHLTGLGSKWCRKFRPIKIIKTIDNLLSPEAFRQENTECVRIMREHNDIQICRGGDFLFPLGSDWWVYRLPEDLRV
;
A
#
# COMPACT_ATOMS: atom_id res chain seq x y z
N MET A 1 -1.25 -31.10 9.10
CA MET A 1 -1.93 -30.00 8.37
C MET A 1 -0.86 -29.03 7.92
N GLY A 2 -0.55 -28.96 6.62
CA GLY A 2 0.47 -28.03 6.13
C GLY A 2 -0.01 -26.59 6.29
N LEU A 3 0.74 -25.76 7.01
CA LEU A 3 0.48 -24.33 7.13
C LEU A 3 0.47 -23.74 5.71
N GLY A 4 -0.72 -23.30 5.25
CA GLY A 4 -0.85 -22.62 3.95
C GLY A 4 0.10 -21.42 3.86
N ARG A 5 0.43 -21.01 2.62
CA ARG A 5 1.31 -19.84 2.40
C ARG A 5 0.82 -18.64 3.19
N ARG A 6 1.71 -18.06 3.99
CA ARG A 6 1.46 -16.84 4.76
C ARG A 6 1.87 -15.61 3.97
N TYR A 7 1.09 -14.58 4.14
CA TYR A 7 1.23 -13.29 3.50
C TYR A 7 1.43 -12.23 4.57
N SER A 8 2.04 -11.13 4.15
CA SER A 8 2.21 -9.95 4.97
C SER A 8 1.76 -8.73 4.20
N CYS A 9 1.07 -7.84 4.90
CA CYS A 9 0.81 -6.47 4.45
C CYS A 9 1.92 -5.57 4.99
N TYR A 10 2.52 -4.74 4.13
CA TYR A 10 3.60 -3.85 4.49
C TYR A 10 3.28 -2.41 4.08
N VAL A 11 3.77 -1.46 4.88
CA VAL A 11 3.66 -0.03 4.64
C VAL A 11 5.05 0.52 4.36
N LEU A 12 5.21 1.17 3.21
CA LEU A 12 6.41 1.89 2.83
C LEU A 12 6.21 3.39 3.10
N LYS A 13 7.22 4.01 3.71
CA LYS A 13 7.40 5.46 3.61
C LYS A 13 8.17 5.76 2.33
N CYS A 14 7.63 6.65 1.51
CA CYS A 14 8.23 7.12 0.27
C CYS A 14 8.71 8.58 0.41
N GLU A 15 9.46 9.03 -0.58
CA GLU A 15 9.79 10.44 -0.79
C GLU A 15 8.53 11.33 -0.86
N ASN A 16 8.71 12.63 -0.63
CA ASN A 16 7.64 13.65 -0.61
C ASN A 16 6.53 13.33 0.40
N ASP A 17 6.91 12.70 1.50
CA ASP A 17 6.04 12.25 2.58
C ASP A 17 4.90 11.30 2.17
N LYS A 18 4.99 10.68 1.00
CA LYS A 18 3.98 9.73 0.51
C LYS A 18 4.15 8.34 1.13
N PHE A 19 3.09 7.53 1.00
CA PHE A 19 3.06 6.16 1.50
C PHE A 19 2.61 5.20 0.41
N TYR A 20 3.08 3.96 0.51
CA TYR A 20 2.61 2.86 -0.34
C TYR A 20 2.28 1.64 0.53
N ILE A 21 1.15 1.01 0.27
CA ILE A 21 0.75 -0.25 0.91
C ILE A 21 0.80 -1.35 -0.12
N GLY A 22 1.36 -2.49 0.27
CA GLY A 22 1.36 -3.68 -0.54
C GLY A 22 1.27 -4.92 0.30
N SER A 23 0.95 -6.03 -0.34
CA SER A 23 0.98 -7.36 0.24
C SER A 23 1.82 -8.31 -0.61
N THR A 24 2.40 -9.32 0.02
CA THR A 24 3.19 -10.36 -0.63
C THR A 24 3.29 -11.58 0.29
N GLU A 25 3.75 -12.72 -0.23
CA GLU A 25 4.18 -13.83 0.64
C GLU A 25 5.22 -13.33 1.64
N THR A 26 5.09 -13.70 2.92
CA THR A 26 5.91 -13.17 4.01
C THR A 26 7.41 -13.33 3.75
N SER A 27 7.82 -14.46 3.15
CA SER A 27 9.20 -14.74 2.78
C SER A 27 9.76 -13.83 1.68
N LYS A 28 8.91 -13.11 0.94
CA LYS A 28 9.29 -12.28 -0.21
C LYS A 28 9.27 -10.77 0.07
N ILE A 29 9.05 -10.35 1.31
CA ILE A 29 8.96 -8.92 1.66
C ILE A 29 10.22 -8.15 1.19
N GLN A 30 11.41 -8.67 1.48
CA GLN A 30 12.66 -7.98 1.13
C GLN A 30 12.87 -7.90 -0.39
N GLU A 31 12.57 -8.99 -1.11
CA GLU A 31 12.60 -9.00 -2.58
C GLU A 31 11.62 -7.96 -3.16
N ARG A 32 10.41 -7.88 -2.59
CA ARG A 32 9.39 -6.94 -3.03
C ARG A 32 9.79 -5.50 -2.74
N PHE A 33 10.38 -5.23 -1.57
CA PHE A 33 10.92 -3.92 -1.24
C PHE A 33 12.04 -3.52 -2.21
N GLN A 34 12.97 -4.42 -2.52
CA GLN A 34 14.03 -4.16 -3.49
C GLN A 34 13.48 -3.86 -4.89
N LYS A 35 12.44 -4.59 -5.35
CA LYS A 35 11.76 -4.30 -6.61
C LYS A 35 11.15 -2.90 -6.64
N HIS A 36 10.58 -2.42 -5.53
CA HIS A 36 10.07 -1.06 -5.44
C HIS A 36 11.20 -0.02 -5.44
N LEU A 37 12.32 -0.29 -4.75
CA LEU A 37 13.50 0.59 -4.74
C LEU A 37 14.10 0.79 -6.14
N THR A 38 14.07 -0.23 -6.99
CA THR A 38 14.59 -0.16 -8.37
C THR A 38 13.57 0.37 -9.39
N GLY A 39 12.39 0.82 -8.94
CA GLY A 39 11.34 1.35 -9.83
C GLY A 39 10.62 0.29 -10.68
N LEU A 40 10.88 -1.00 -10.41
CA LEU A 40 10.24 -2.15 -11.05
C LEU A 40 9.00 -2.65 -10.30
N GLY A 41 8.67 -2.00 -9.18
CA GLY A 41 7.47 -2.23 -8.39
C GLY A 41 6.24 -1.48 -8.93
N SER A 42 5.52 -0.78 -8.06
CA SER A 42 4.34 -0.01 -8.47
C SER A 42 4.72 1.28 -9.21
N LYS A 43 3.82 1.78 -10.08
CA LYS A 43 3.99 3.11 -10.71
C LYS A 43 4.11 4.21 -9.65
N TRP A 44 3.43 4.05 -8.50
CA TRP A 44 3.54 4.96 -7.37
C TRP A 44 4.97 4.99 -6.80
N CYS A 45 5.56 3.82 -6.54
CA CYS A 45 6.94 3.72 -6.06
C CYS A 45 7.98 4.19 -7.09
N ARG A 46 7.65 4.16 -8.39
CA ARG A 46 8.49 4.77 -9.44
C ARG A 46 8.44 6.30 -9.38
N LYS A 47 7.28 6.89 -9.04
CA LYS A 47 7.10 8.34 -8.91
C LYS A 47 7.61 8.88 -7.58
N PHE A 48 7.39 8.13 -6.49
CA PHE A 48 7.80 8.47 -5.12
C PHE A 48 8.61 7.30 -4.58
N ARG A 49 9.93 7.41 -4.64
CA ARG A 49 10.82 6.29 -4.31
C ARG A 49 10.64 5.89 -2.85
N PRO A 50 10.54 4.58 -2.53
CA PRO A 50 10.52 4.13 -1.15
C PRO A 50 11.81 4.48 -0.41
N ILE A 51 11.69 4.83 0.86
CA ILE A 51 12.81 5.09 1.77
C ILE A 51 12.99 3.88 2.69
N LYS A 52 11.90 3.39 3.29
CA LYS A 52 11.92 2.27 4.24
C LYS A 52 10.54 1.62 4.42
N ILE A 53 10.53 0.38 4.89
CA ILE A 53 9.35 -0.26 5.47
C ILE A 53 9.15 0.33 6.87
N ILE A 54 7.95 0.83 7.17
CA ILE A 54 7.62 1.41 8.49
C ILE A 54 6.65 0.56 9.31
N LYS A 55 5.95 -0.38 8.67
CA LYS A 55 5.02 -1.31 9.33
C LYS A 55 4.92 -2.58 8.50
N THR A 56 4.82 -3.71 9.19
CA THR A 56 4.52 -5.02 8.60
C THR A 56 3.48 -5.71 9.49
N ILE A 57 2.48 -6.32 8.86
CA ILE A 57 1.46 -7.14 9.51
C ILE A 57 1.57 -8.53 8.89
N ASP A 58 2.08 -9.48 9.67
CA ASP A 58 2.42 -10.84 9.23
C ASP A 58 1.30 -11.86 9.51
N ASN A 59 1.55 -13.11 9.11
CA ASN A 59 0.70 -14.29 9.37
C ASN A 59 -0.69 -14.26 8.75
N LEU A 60 -0.91 -13.42 7.74
CA LEU A 60 -2.18 -13.30 7.05
C LEU A 60 -2.35 -14.43 6.02
N LEU A 61 -3.59 -14.84 5.80
CA LEU A 61 -3.99 -15.55 4.59
C LEU A 61 -4.07 -14.56 3.42
N SER A 62 -3.99 -15.06 2.18
CA SER A 62 -4.03 -14.20 0.98
C SER A 62 -5.24 -13.23 0.96
N PRO A 63 -6.49 -13.66 1.21
CA PRO A 63 -7.62 -12.73 1.24
C PRO A 63 -7.57 -11.71 2.38
N GLU A 64 -6.95 -12.06 3.51
CA GLU A 64 -6.77 -11.16 4.65
C GLU A 64 -5.72 -10.09 4.33
N ALA A 65 -4.61 -10.47 3.70
CA ALA A 65 -3.58 -9.54 3.25
C ALA A 65 -4.10 -8.51 2.26
N PHE A 66 -4.96 -8.94 1.32
CA PHE A 66 -5.64 -8.03 0.39
C PHE A 66 -6.55 -7.03 1.10
N ARG A 67 -7.40 -7.49 2.03
CA ARG A 67 -8.27 -6.60 2.83
C ARG A 67 -7.46 -5.65 3.72
N GLN A 68 -6.35 -6.14 4.28
CA GLN A 68 -5.49 -5.33 5.13
C GLN A 68 -4.80 -4.21 4.34
N GLU A 69 -4.40 -4.49 3.09
CA GLU A 69 -3.81 -3.48 2.19
C GLU A 69 -4.76 -2.30 1.96
N ASN A 70 -6.04 -2.58 1.65
CA ASN A 70 -7.08 -1.57 1.54
C ASN A 70 -7.30 -0.80 2.85
N THR A 71 -7.40 -1.53 3.96
CA THR A 71 -7.67 -0.95 5.29
C THR A 71 -6.58 0.04 5.69
N GLU A 72 -5.30 -0.32 5.54
CA GLU A 72 -4.19 0.58 5.86
C GLU A 72 -4.11 1.77 4.91
N CYS A 73 -4.43 1.58 3.63
CA CYS A 73 -4.45 2.65 2.64
C CYS A 73 -5.49 3.72 3.02
N VAL A 74 -6.74 3.30 3.28
CA VAL A 74 -7.83 4.18 3.71
C VAL A 74 -7.51 4.83 5.06
N ARG A 75 -6.96 4.08 6.02
CA ARG A 75 -6.56 4.61 7.34
C ARG A 75 -5.59 5.78 7.18
N ILE A 76 -4.51 5.60 6.42
CA ILE A 76 -3.51 6.66 6.21
C ILE A 76 -4.13 7.87 5.49
N MET A 77 -4.96 7.66 4.47
CA MET A 77 -5.65 8.76 3.78
C MET A 77 -6.55 9.56 4.71
N ARG A 78 -7.29 8.89 5.60
CA ARG A 78 -8.16 9.53 6.61
C ARG A 78 -7.36 10.30 7.64
N GLU A 79 -6.31 9.69 8.21
CA GLU A 79 -5.45 10.33 9.21
C GLU A 79 -4.80 11.62 8.72
N HIS A 80 -4.49 11.71 7.43
CA HIS A 80 -3.89 12.89 6.82
C HIS A 80 -4.92 13.82 6.16
N ASN A 81 -6.19 13.40 6.09
CA ASN A 81 -7.24 14.05 5.30
C ASN A 81 -6.79 14.35 3.85
N ASP A 82 -5.99 13.44 3.26
CA ASP A 82 -5.41 13.59 1.92
C ASP A 82 -5.40 12.24 1.19
N ILE A 83 -6.29 12.08 0.22
CA ILE A 83 -6.30 10.89 -0.64
C ILE A 83 -5.07 10.78 -1.54
N GLN A 84 -4.33 11.85 -1.78
CA GLN A 84 -3.11 11.82 -2.56
C GLN A 84 -1.88 11.45 -1.71
N ILE A 85 -2.04 11.14 -0.42
CA ILE A 85 -0.92 10.78 0.45
C ILE A 85 -0.48 9.32 0.26
N CYS A 86 -1.39 8.42 -0.14
CA CYS A 86 -1.16 6.98 -0.10
C CYS A 86 -1.73 6.26 -1.34
N ARG A 87 -1.12 5.13 -1.73
CA ARG A 87 -1.69 4.17 -2.71
C ARG A 87 -1.44 2.74 -2.26
N GLY A 88 -2.31 1.83 -2.70
CA GLY A 88 -2.28 0.42 -2.37
C GLY A 88 -3.68 -0.18 -2.55
N GLY A 89 -3.75 -1.49 -2.75
CA GLY A 89 -4.98 -2.26 -2.90
C GLY A 89 -5.82 -1.75 -4.07
N ASP A 90 -7.11 -1.52 -3.82
CA ASP A 90 -8.06 -0.98 -4.80
C ASP A 90 -7.74 0.47 -5.19
N PHE A 91 -6.91 1.15 -4.41
CA PHE A 91 -6.44 2.51 -4.66
C PHE A 91 -5.05 2.49 -5.29
N LEU A 92 -4.71 1.53 -6.15
CA LEU A 92 -3.47 1.60 -6.97
C LEU A 92 -3.58 2.66 -8.08
N PHE A 93 -4.80 2.90 -8.54
CA PHE A 93 -5.17 3.95 -9.48
C PHE A 93 -6.35 4.73 -8.88
N PRO A 94 -6.44 6.06 -9.02
CA PRO A 94 -7.70 6.73 -8.74
C PRO A 94 -8.82 6.11 -9.60
N LEU A 95 -10.00 5.86 -9.01
CA LEU A 95 -11.19 5.45 -9.75
C LEU A 95 -11.53 6.57 -10.75
N GLY A 96 -11.41 6.27 -12.05
CA GLY A 96 -11.56 7.26 -13.12
C GLY A 96 -10.21 7.85 -13.54
N SER A 97 -9.95 7.85 -14.83
CA SER A 97 -8.67 8.14 -15.49
C SER A 97 -8.12 9.57 -15.37
N ASP A 98 -8.72 10.41 -14.53
CA ASP A 98 -8.19 11.73 -14.23
C ASP A 98 -7.48 11.68 -12.88
N TRP A 99 -6.19 11.96 -12.91
CA TRP A 99 -5.19 11.81 -11.85
C TRP A 99 -5.44 12.61 -10.56
N TRP A 100 -6.64 13.13 -10.38
CA TRP A 100 -7.03 14.07 -9.36
C TRP A 100 -8.46 13.79 -8.88
N VAL A 101 -8.65 12.71 -8.13
CA VAL A 101 -9.69 12.79 -7.10
C VAL A 101 -9.16 13.85 -6.12
N TYR A 102 -9.83 15.00 -6.04
CA TYR A 102 -9.39 16.16 -5.24
C TYR A 102 -9.85 16.10 -3.78
N ARG A 103 -10.74 15.17 -3.42
CA ARG A 103 -11.29 15.04 -2.06
C ARG A 103 -11.60 13.57 -1.75
N LEU A 104 -11.42 13.17 -0.49
CA LEU A 104 -11.92 11.88 0.03
C LEU A 104 -13.37 11.67 -0.42
N PRO A 105 -13.77 10.51 -0.97
CA PRO A 105 -15.18 10.15 -1.10
C PRO A 105 -15.94 10.45 0.20
N GLU A 106 -17.20 10.88 0.10
CA GLU A 106 -17.99 11.31 1.28
C GLU A 106 -18.10 10.20 2.32
N ASP A 107 -18.19 8.94 1.89
CA ASP A 107 -18.18 7.73 2.72
C ASP A 107 -16.84 7.46 3.42
N LEU A 108 -15.78 8.16 3.01
CA LEU A 108 -14.46 8.09 3.61
C LEU A 108 -14.10 9.30 4.46
N ARG A 109 -14.91 10.37 4.48
CA ARG A 109 -14.73 11.52 5.39
C ARG A 109 -15.28 11.16 6.77
N VAL A 110 -14.55 11.53 7.83
CA VAL A 110 -15.00 11.45 9.24
C VAL A 110 -15.71 12.71 9.65
#